data_AF-A0A0F0LPI4-F1
#
_entry.id   AF-A0A0F0LPI4-F1
#
_cell.length_a   1.000
_cell.length_b   1.000
_cell.length_c   1.000
_cell.angle_alpha   90.00
_cell.angle_beta   90.00
_cell.angle_gamma   90.00
#
_symmetry.space_group_name_H-M   'P 1'
#
loop_
_entity.id
_entity.type
_entity.pdbx_description
1 polymer ?
#
loop_
_entity_poly.entity_id
_entity_poly.type
_entity_poly.pdbx_seq_one_letter_code
_entity_poly.pdbx_strand_id
1 'polypeptide(L)'
;MHVIQLARSQWLAVHNHYRARFLIVEGPQVLRETGETMVKHRVEWWAPDPKNRHVVAVCDGLLAAESWCRDEIRRATEEKAKISASAARDGF
;
A
#
# COMPACT_ATOMS: atom_id res chain seq x y z
N MET A 1 -6.53 -10.10 -10.02
CA MET A 1 -6.96 -10.83 -8.81
C MET A 1 -5.92 -10.54 -7.73
N HIS A 2 -6.30 -9.95 -6.61
CA HIS A 2 -5.39 -9.58 -5.51
C HIS A 2 -5.58 -10.56 -4.36
N VAL A 3 -4.50 -11.19 -3.91
CA VAL A 3 -4.52 -12.13 -2.78
C VAL A 3 -3.97 -11.41 -1.56
N ILE A 4 -4.77 -11.35 -0.49
CA ILE A 4 -4.34 -10.78 0.79
C ILE A 4 -4.11 -11.94 1.76
N GLN A 5 -2.87 -12.11 2.23
CA GLN A 5 -2.56 -13.07 3.30
C GLN A 5 -2.77 -12.42 4.67
N LEU A 6 -3.57 -13.09 5.51
CA LEU A 6 -3.95 -12.68 6.85
C LEU A 6 -2.91 -13.19 7.87
N ALA A 7 -2.21 -12.28 8.54
CA ALA A 7 -1.72 -12.51 9.90
C ALA A 7 -2.55 -11.62 10.84
N ARG A 8 -2.84 -12.07 12.07
CA ARG A 8 -3.64 -11.31 13.06
C ARG A 8 -3.12 -9.85 13.12
N SER A 9 -3.91 -8.89 12.63
CA SER A 9 -3.60 -7.45 12.56
C SER A 9 -2.58 -6.98 11.50
N GLN A 10 -2.25 -7.80 10.51
CA GLN A 10 -1.37 -7.42 9.40
C GLN A 10 -1.93 -7.89 8.06
N TRP A 11 -2.04 -6.97 7.10
CA TRP A 11 -2.54 -7.25 5.75
C TRP A 11 -1.43 -7.06 4.74
N LEU A 12 -1.16 -8.11 3.96
CA LEU A 12 -0.16 -8.08 2.90
C LEU A 12 -0.84 -7.76 1.56
N ALA A 13 -0.52 -6.61 0.96
CA ALA A 13 -1.00 -6.28 -0.37
C ALA A 13 -0.06 -6.87 -1.44
N VAL A 14 -0.58 -7.81 -2.23
CA VAL A 14 0.16 -8.52 -3.28
C VAL A 14 -0.42 -8.19 -4.67
N HIS A 15 0.47 -8.05 -5.66
CA HIS A 15 0.11 -7.95 -7.07
C HIS A 15 0.59 -9.21 -7.81
N ASN A 16 -0.20 -9.78 -8.73
CA ASN A 16 0.10 -11.06 -9.42
C ASN A 16 1.46 -11.13 -10.15
N HIS A 17 2.11 -9.99 -10.38
CA HIS A 17 3.43 -9.91 -11.02
C HIS A 17 4.56 -9.41 -10.09
N TYR A 18 4.26 -9.03 -8.85
CA TYR A 18 5.25 -8.43 -7.95
C TYR A 18 5.20 -8.99 -6.53
N ARG A 19 6.39 -9.07 -5.93
CA ARG A 19 6.64 -9.37 -4.52
C ARG A 19 5.76 -8.51 -3.60
N ALA A 20 5.49 -9.01 -2.40
CA ALA A 20 4.85 -8.28 -1.31
C ALA A 20 5.41 -6.85 -1.19
N ARG A 21 4.56 -5.83 -1.44
CA ARG A 21 5.02 -4.43 -1.46
C ARG A 21 4.62 -3.64 -0.22
N PHE A 22 3.40 -3.87 0.27
CA PHE A 22 2.88 -3.11 1.39
C PHE A 22 2.43 -4.02 2.51
N LEU A 23 2.68 -3.59 3.73
CA LEU A 23 2.13 -4.15 4.94
C LEU A 23 1.19 -3.12 5.56
N ILE A 24 -0.10 -3.46 5.69
CA ILE A 24 -1.05 -2.64 6.43
C ILE A 24 -1.06 -3.16 7.86
N VAL A 25 -0.78 -2.29 8.83
CA VAL A 25 -0.77 -2.60 10.25
C VAL A 25 -1.75 -1.71 10.99
N GLU A 26 -2.35 -2.24 12.06
CA GLU A 26 -3.12 -1.41 12.98
C GLU A 26 -2.22 -0.31 13.57
N GLY A 27 -2.74 0.91 13.55
CA GLY A 27 -2.11 2.12 14.06
C GLY A 27 -2.77 2.60 15.35
N PRO A 28 -2.44 3.82 15.81
CA PRO A 28 -3.01 4.36 17.02
C PRO A 28 -4.53 4.53 16.90
N GLN A 29 -5.22 4.28 18.01
CA GLN A 29 -6.62 4.68 18.17
C GLN A 29 -6.68 6.20 18.37
N VAL A 30 -7.57 6.86 17.63
CA VAL A 30 -7.76 8.30 17.70
C VAL A 30 -9.21 8.59 18.05
N LEU A 31 -9.41 9.45 19.05
CA LEU A 31 -10.72 9.94 19.44
C LEU A 31 -11.15 11.01 18.44
N ARG A 32 -12.31 10.82 17.80
CA ARG A 32 -12.93 11.83 16.94
C ARG A 32 -13.67 12.86 17.77
N GLU A 33 -13.91 14.04 17.18
CA GLU A 33 -14.74 15.09 17.79
C GLU A 33 -16.18 14.63 18.06
N THR A 34 -16.64 13.60 17.34
CA THR A 34 -17.95 12.94 17.54
C THR A 34 -18.01 12.05 18.80
N GLY A 35 -16.88 11.88 19.51
CA GLY A 35 -16.77 10.98 20.67
C GLY A 35 -16.50 9.52 20.31
N GLU A 36 -16.47 9.17 19.02
CA GLU A 36 -16.17 7.83 18.54
C GLU A 36 -14.66 7.55 18.53
N THR A 37 -14.26 6.33 18.90
CA THR A 37 -12.87 5.89 18.77
C THR A 37 -12.67 5.25 17.41
N MET A 38 -11.73 5.77 16.62
CA MET A 38 -11.37 5.22 15.32
C MET A 38 -9.98 4.58 15.35
N VAL A 39 -9.87 3.36 14.82
CA VAL A 39 -8.57 2.71 14.58
C VAL A 39 -7.99 3.23 13.27
N LYS A 40 -6.87 3.96 13.34
CA LYS A 40 -6.09 4.28 12.13
C LYS A 40 -5.29 3.06 11.69
N HIS A 41 -5.02 2.98 10.40
CA HIS A 41 -4.19 1.92 9.81
C HIS A 41 -2.95 2.57 9.19
N ARG A 42 -1.78 2.00 9.45
CA ARG A 42 -0.53 2.45 8.83
C ARG A 42 -0.18 1.55 7.68
N VAL A 43 0.31 2.13 6.60
CA VAL A 43 0.83 1.40 5.45
C VAL A 43 2.35 1.52 5.47
N GLU A 44 3.02 0.38 5.53
CA GLU A 44 4.48 0.27 5.49
C GLU A 44 4.93 -0.25 4.12
N TRP A 45 5.92 0.40 3.53
CA TRP A 45 6.54 -0.04 2.28
C TRP A 45 7.61 -1.11 2.52
N TRP A 46 7.78 -2.03 1.58
CA TRP A 46 8.77 -3.11 1.59
C TRP A 46 8.55 -4.14 2.72
N ALA A 47 7.34 -4.71 2.75
CA ALA A 47 6.95 -5.77 3.69
C ALA A 47 7.97 -6.92 3.88
N PRO A 48 8.72 -7.42 2.88
CA PRO A 48 9.60 -8.58 3.09
C PRO A 48 10.94 -8.29 3.77
N ASP A 49 11.39 -7.03 3.90
CA ASP A 49 12.65 -6.68 4.59
C ASP A 49 12.40 -5.72 5.76
N PRO A 50 12.38 -6.22 7.01
CA PRO A 50 12.10 -5.40 8.20
C PRO A 50 13.04 -4.20 8.37
N LYS A 51 14.28 -4.25 7.87
CA LYS A 51 15.26 -3.17 8.04
C LYS A 51 15.00 -1.97 7.15
N ASN A 52 14.25 -2.17 6.07
CA ASN A 52 13.93 -1.14 5.09
C ASN A 52 12.45 -0.71 5.13
N ARG A 53 11.67 -1.25 6.09
CA ARG A 53 10.29 -0.85 6.30
C ARG A 53 10.22 0.58 6.80
N HIS A 54 9.34 1.35 6.19
CA HIS A 54 9.02 2.70 6.63
C HIS A 54 7.56 3.00 6.33
N VAL A 55 6.95 3.83 7.17
CA VAL A 55 5.56 4.24 7.02
C VAL A 55 5.46 5.22 5.85
N VAL A 56 4.59 4.90 4.90
CA VAL A 56 4.33 5.73 3.72
C VAL A 56 2.96 6.41 3.78
N ALA A 57 2.03 5.85 4.57
CA ALA A 57 0.73 6.46 4.79
C ALA A 57 0.13 6.06 6.15
N VAL A 58 -0.75 6.93 6.67
CA VAL A 58 -1.66 6.63 7.77
C VAL A 58 -3.07 6.93 7.30
N CYS A 59 -3.92 5.93 7.30
CA CYS A 59 -5.26 5.98 6.74
C CYS A 59 -6.32 5.79 7.82
N ASP A 60 -7.47 6.40 7.60
CA ASP A 60 -8.64 6.31 8.48
C ASP A 60 -9.41 5.01 8.20
N GLY A 61 -8.93 3.92 8.79
CA GLY A 61 -9.52 2.59 8.65
C GLY A 61 -8.88 1.74 7.55
N LEU A 62 -9.22 0.44 7.56
CA LEU A 62 -8.64 -0.56 6.67
C LEU A 62 -8.98 -0.30 5.20
N LEU A 63 -10.24 0.03 4.89
CA LEU A 63 -10.69 0.26 3.52
C LEU A 63 -9.95 1.43 2.84
N ALA A 64 -9.66 2.48 3.60
CA ALA A 64 -8.87 3.62 3.13
C ALA A 64 -7.42 3.20 2.86
N ALA A 65 -6.83 2.38 3.73
CA ALA A 65 -5.47 1.83 3.54
C ALA A 65 -5.38 0.91 2.31
N GLU A 66 -6.38 0.05 2.09
CA GLU A 66 -6.46 -0.81 0.90
C GLU A 66 -6.60 -0.01 -0.39
N SER A 67 -7.46 1.01 -0.38
CA SER A 67 -7.65 1.91 -1.52
C SER A 67 -6.36 2.66 -1.86
N TRP A 68 -5.67 3.16 -0.84
CA TRP A 68 -4.36 3.80 -1.01
C TRP A 68 -3.33 2.84 -1.63
N CYS A 69 -3.22 1.60 -1.12
CA CYS A 69 -2.32 0.60 -1.69
C CYS A 69 -2.63 0.31 -3.17
N ARG A 70 -3.92 0.23 -3.52
CA ARG A 70 -4.35 -0.01 -4.90
C ARG A 70 -3.97 1.14 -5.83
N ASP A 71 -4.18 2.38 -5.38
CA ASP A 71 -3.83 3.57 -6.15
C ASP A 71 -2.33 3.69 -6.39
N GLU A 72 -1.50 3.40 -5.38
CA GLU A 72 -0.05 3.40 -5.54
C GLU A 72 0.44 2.30 -6.49
N ILE A 73 -0.16 1.11 -6.46
CA ILE A 73 0.13 0.05 -7.43
C ILE A 73 -0.23 0.50 -8.85
N ARG A 74 -1.39 1.14 -9.01
CA ARG A 74 -1.84 1.67 -10.30
C ARG A 74 -0.88 2.75 -10.82
N ARG A 75 -0.54 3.75 -10.01
CA ARG A 75 0.42 4.81 -10.35
C ARG A 75 1.77 4.27 -10.77
N ALA A 76 2.32 3.32 -10.00
CA ALA A 76 3.59 2.68 -10.34
C ALA A 76 3.53 1.90 -11.66
N THR A 77 2.38 1.32 -11.98
CA THR A 77 2.15 0.60 -13.25
C THR A 77 2.08 1.58 -14.43
N GLU A 78 1.34 2.67 -14.27
CA GLU A 78 1.23 3.73 -15.27
C GLU A 78 2.59 4.40 -15.54
N GLU A 79 3.37 4.68 -14.49
CA GLU A 79 4.71 5.26 -14.63
C GLU A 79 5.66 4.32 -15.38
N LYS A 80 5.64 3.03 -15.06
CA LYS A 80 6.42 2.03 -15.80
C LYS A 80 6.00 1.95 -17.27
N ALA A 81 4.70 2.06 -17.57
CA ALA A 81 4.20 2.07 -18.93
C ALA A 81 4.65 3.31 -19.71
N LYS A 82 4.66 4.50 -19.08
CA LYS A 82 5.17 5.74 -19.69
C LYS A 82 6.66 5.65 -20.01
N ILE A 83 7.47 5.18 -19.07
CA ILE A 83 8.93 5.00 -19.29
C ILE A 83 9.19 4.03 -20.45
N SER A 84 8.45 2.92 -20.48
CA SER A 84 8.58 1.91 -21.55
C SER A 84 8.16 2.48 -22.92
N ALA A 85 7.10 3.30 -22.96
CA ALA A 85 6.64 3.97 -24.18
C ALA A 85 7.60 5.06 -24.66
N SER A 86 8.27 5.77 -23.74
CA SER A 86 9.31 6.76 -24.08
C SER A 86 10.55 6.07 -24.66
N ALA A 87 11.03 5.00 -24.01
CA ALA A 87 12.20 4.25 -24.49
C ALA A 87 11.99 3.61 -25.87
N ALA A 88 10.76 3.20 -26.21
CA ALA A 88 10.42 2.71 -27.54
C ALA A 88 10.39 3.82 -28.61
N ARG A 89 10.23 5.09 -28.21
CA ARG A 89 10.16 6.26 -29.09
C ARG A 89 11.53 6.85 -29.41
N ASP A 90 12.46 6.78 -28.46
CA ASP A 90 13.84 7.29 -28.61
C ASP A 90 14.78 6.28 -29.30
N GLY A 91 14.31 5.06 -29.58
CA GLY A 91 15.08 3.98 -30.21
C GLY A 91 14.83 3.79 -31.72
N PHE A 92 14.19 4.75 -32.40
CA PHE A 92 13.92 4.72 -33.85
C PHE A 92 14.78 5.73 -34.62
#